data_AF-A0A9Q0RXM2-F1
#
_entry.id   AF-A0A9Q0RXM2-F1
#
_cell.length_a   1.000
_cell.length_b   1.000
_cell.length_c   1.000
_cell.angle_alpha   90.00
_cell.angle_beta   90.00
_cell.angle_gamma   90.00
#
_symmetry.space_group_name_H-M   'P 1'
#
loop_
_entity.id
_entity.type
_entity.pdbx_description
1 polymer ?
#
loop_
_entity_poly.entity_id
_entity_poly.type
_entity_poly.pdbx_seq_one_letter_code
_entity_poly.pdbx_strand_id
1 'polypeptide(L)'
;MAVKNRLESNSEHWNALLLSLRELTEWVIRKDTELSSLGHSPVRGDAASLLKQLDDHKAFRRQLEDKRPVVESNLLSCRQYVASEPPVSDGSDSEALDGDSRYLSAEEQSRELTRSILREVGKLSEQWNSLIDRSDHWKHRLDEYMTESYEEEERKKRYIFCEVVFISKNTHESQYKVMSGAYHKL
;
A
#
# COMPACT_ATOMS: atom_id res chain seq x y z
N MET A 1 29.11 -13.69 -35.74
CA MET A 1 29.01 -14.13 -34.33
C MET A 1 28.70 -12.97 -33.38
N ALA A 2 29.44 -11.85 -33.39
CA ALA A 2 29.26 -10.77 -32.40
C ALA A 2 27.91 -10.01 -32.47
N VAL A 3 27.37 -9.76 -33.67
CA VAL A 3 26.08 -9.05 -33.84
C VAL A 3 24.90 -9.89 -33.34
N LYS A 4 24.92 -11.21 -33.61
CA LYS A 4 23.89 -12.16 -33.16
C LYS A 4 23.86 -12.24 -31.63
N ASN A 5 25.02 -12.43 -30.97
CA ASN A 5 25.10 -12.49 -29.51
C ASN A 5 24.61 -11.20 -28.82
N ARG A 6 24.81 -10.03 -29.43
CA ARG A 6 24.32 -8.76 -28.87
C ARG A 6 22.80 -8.64 -28.94
N LEU A 7 22.19 -9.07 -30.04
CA LEU A 7 20.72 -9.04 -30.19
C LEU A 7 20.06 -10.09 -29.29
N GLU A 8 20.67 -11.27 -29.18
CA GLU A 8 20.21 -12.37 -28.31
C GLU A 8 20.25 -11.94 -26.83
N SER A 9 21.37 -11.36 -26.37
CA SER A 9 21.50 -10.81 -25.01
C SER A 9 20.53 -9.65 -24.73
N ASN A 10 20.23 -8.82 -25.72
CA ASN A 10 19.23 -7.76 -25.58
C ASN A 10 17.82 -8.35 -25.40
N SER A 11 17.47 -9.37 -26.20
CA SER A 11 16.17 -10.04 -26.09
C SER A 11 15.97 -10.76 -24.76
N GLU A 12 17.02 -11.42 -24.26
CA GLU A 12 17.02 -12.09 -22.95
C GLU A 12 16.80 -11.09 -21.80
N HIS A 13 17.44 -9.92 -21.88
CA HIS A 13 17.27 -8.86 -20.89
C HIS A 13 15.81 -8.40 -20.77
N TRP A 14 15.14 -8.15 -21.90
CA TRP A 14 13.74 -7.71 -21.91
C TRP A 14 12.76 -8.81 -21.52
N ASN A 15 13.06 -10.06 -21.87
CA ASN A 15 12.29 -11.21 -21.37
C ASN A 15 12.41 -11.35 -19.84
N ALA A 16 13.61 -11.16 -19.28
CA ALA A 16 13.81 -11.14 -17.83
C ALA A 16 13.05 -9.98 -17.16
N LEU A 17 13.01 -8.79 -17.79
CA LEU A 17 12.20 -7.67 -17.32
C LEU A 17 10.71 -8.02 -17.29
N LEU A 18 10.19 -8.64 -18.35
CA LEU A 18 8.78 -9.06 -18.42
C LEU A 18 8.42 -10.06 -17.31
N LEU A 19 9.29 -11.04 -17.05
CA LEU A 19 9.13 -11.99 -15.95
C LEU A 19 9.10 -11.28 -14.60
N SER A 20 10.07 -10.39 -14.36
CA SER A 20 10.15 -9.58 -13.13
C SER A 20 8.89 -8.72 -12.92
N LEU A 21 8.37 -8.09 -13.98
CA LEU A 21 7.12 -7.33 -13.92
C LEU A 21 5.93 -8.20 -13.51
N ARG A 22 5.81 -9.42 -14.07
CA ARG A 22 4.74 -10.36 -13.71
C ARG A 22 4.83 -10.83 -12.27
N GLU A 23 6.04 -11.19 -11.82
CA GLU A 23 6.29 -11.60 -10.43
C GLU A 23 5.96 -10.49 -9.44
N LEU A 24 6.31 -9.24 -9.78
CA LEU A 24 5.93 -8.07 -8.98
C LEU A 24 4.42 -7.87 -8.95
N THR A 25 3.74 -8.00 -10.09
CA THR A 25 2.28 -7.90 -10.16
C THR A 25 1.62 -8.95 -9.25
N GLU A 26 2.08 -10.20 -9.31
CA GLU A 26 1.60 -11.27 -8.43
C GLU A 26 1.90 -11.01 -6.95
N TRP A 27 3.08 -10.43 -6.66
CA TRP A 27 3.43 -10.02 -5.30
C TRP A 27 2.49 -8.93 -4.79
N VAL A 28 2.16 -7.93 -5.60
CA VAL A 28 1.23 -6.85 -5.25
C VAL A 28 -0.17 -7.41 -5.01
N ILE A 29 -0.66 -8.31 -5.87
CA ILE A 29 -1.96 -8.97 -5.68
C ILE A 29 -1.98 -9.75 -4.36
N ARG A 30 -0.93 -10.53 -4.07
CA ARG A 30 -0.83 -11.24 -2.78
C ARG A 30 -0.85 -10.27 -1.59
N LYS A 31 -0.15 -9.14 -1.69
CA LYS A 31 -0.17 -8.10 -0.65
C LYS A 31 -1.52 -7.42 -0.50
N ASP A 32 -2.26 -7.22 -1.58
CA ASP A 32 -3.63 -6.73 -1.53
C ASP A 32 -4.58 -7.70 -0.81
N THR A 33 -4.41 -9.01 -1.04
CA THR A 33 -5.18 -10.03 -0.30
C THR A 33 -4.81 -10.10 1.18
N GLU A 34 -3.54 -9.92 1.53
CA GLU A 34 -3.06 -9.82 2.92
C GLU A 34 -3.60 -8.56 3.59
N LEU A 35 -3.57 -7.41 2.89
CA LEU A 35 -4.16 -6.17 3.37
C LEU A 35 -5.66 -6.31 3.59
N SER A 36 -6.34 -7.00 2.67
CA SER A 36 -7.76 -7.31 2.81
C SER A 36 -8.01 -8.15 4.07
N SER A 37 -7.26 -9.23 4.31
CA SER A 37 -7.47 -10.06 5.50
C SER A 37 -7.25 -9.29 6.81
N LEU A 38 -6.27 -8.37 6.83
CA LEU A 38 -6.02 -7.49 7.97
C LEU A 38 -7.15 -6.47 8.18
N GLY A 39 -7.66 -5.85 7.11
CA GLY A 39 -8.70 -4.80 7.17
C GLY A 39 -10.12 -5.29 7.47
N HIS A 40 -10.42 -6.58 7.28
CA HIS A 40 -11.70 -7.20 7.65
C HIS A 40 -11.77 -7.66 9.11
N SER A 41 -10.64 -7.62 9.84
CA SER A 41 -10.65 -7.89 11.27
C SER A 41 -11.49 -6.82 11.99
N PRO A 42 -12.42 -7.19 12.90
CA PRO A 42 -13.21 -6.20 13.61
C PRO A 42 -12.29 -5.22 14.35
N VAL A 43 -12.27 -3.96 13.91
CA VAL A 43 -11.46 -2.90 14.53
C VAL A 43 -11.96 -2.57 15.95
N ARG A 44 -13.18 -3.02 16.28
CA ARG A 44 -13.79 -2.92 17.61
C ARG A 44 -13.30 -4.04 18.55
N GLY A 45 -11.98 -4.13 18.72
CA GLY A 45 -11.34 -4.93 19.77
C GLY A 45 -11.03 -4.11 21.02
N ASP A 46 -10.57 -4.77 22.08
CA ASP A 46 -9.94 -4.13 23.23
C ASP A 46 -8.65 -3.38 22.82
N ALA A 47 -8.14 -2.48 23.68
CA ALA A 47 -6.96 -1.64 23.38
C ALA A 47 -5.73 -2.44 22.90
N ALA A 48 -5.57 -3.69 23.37
CA ALA A 48 -4.50 -4.59 22.95
C ALA A 48 -4.65 -5.04 21.47
N SER A 49 -5.87 -5.33 21.02
CA SER A 49 -6.15 -5.70 19.64
C SER A 49 -5.90 -4.53 18.67
N LEU A 50 -6.25 -3.31 19.07
CA LEU A 50 -6.01 -2.10 18.27
C LEU A 50 -4.51 -1.82 18.13
N LEU A 51 -3.74 -1.94 19.21
CA LEU A 51 -2.27 -1.82 19.18
C LEU A 51 -1.63 -2.86 18.27
N LYS A 52 -2.13 -4.11 18.29
CA LYS A 52 -1.66 -5.17 17.39
C LYS A 52 -1.93 -4.82 15.92
N GLN A 53 -3.13 -4.37 15.58
CA GLN A 53 -3.46 -3.96 14.21
C GLN A 53 -2.58 -2.79 13.72
N LEU A 54 -2.24 -1.86 14.61
CA LEU A 54 -1.33 -0.76 14.30
C LEU A 54 0.11 -1.28 14.03
N ASP A 55 0.58 -2.24 14.80
CA ASP A 55 1.91 -2.83 14.57
C ASP A 55 1.94 -3.66 13.28
N ASP A 56 0.91 -4.45 13.03
CA ASP A 56 0.72 -5.20 11.78
C ASP A 56 0.72 -4.25 10.57
N HIS A 57 0.02 -3.11 10.65
CA HIS A 57 0.04 -2.06 9.62
C HIS A 57 1.45 -1.48 9.41
N LYS A 58 2.16 -1.16 10.49
CA LYS A 58 3.54 -0.63 10.40
C LYS A 58 4.49 -1.65 9.78
N ALA A 59 4.35 -2.93 10.13
CA ALA A 59 5.13 -4.01 9.52
C ALA A 59 4.82 -4.16 8.03
N PHE A 60 3.54 -4.07 7.65
CA PHE A 60 3.10 -4.09 6.26
C PHE A 60 3.68 -2.91 5.46
N ARG A 61 3.63 -1.68 6.01
CA ARG A 61 4.19 -0.50 5.34
C ARG A 61 5.70 -0.60 5.10
N ARG A 62 6.46 -1.15 6.04
CA ARG A 62 7.91 -1.39 5.84
C ARG A 62 8.17 -2.29 4.63
N GLN A 63 7.39 -3.37 4.49
CA GLN A 63 7.52 -4.27 3.34
C GLN A 63 7.21 -3.58 2.01
N LEU A 64 6.25 -2.64 1.99
CA LEU A 64 6.00 -1.83 0.79
C LEU A 64 7.19 -0.91 0.48
N GLU A 65 7.71 -0.18 1.47
CA GLU A 65 8.87 0.71 1.26
C GLU A 65 10.11 -0.06 0.80
N ASP A 66 10.36 -1.26 1.35
CA ASP A 66 11.47 -2.12 0.92
C ASP A 66 11.31 -2.60 -0.53
N LYS A 67 10.07 -2.82 -0.97
CA LYS A 67 9.77 -3.31 -2.33
C LYS A 67 9.71 -2.18 -3.37
N ARG A 68 9.39 -0.96 -2.94
CA ARG A 68 9.27 0.24 -3.78
C ARG A 68 10.44 0.48 -4.74
N PRO A 69 11.73 0.43 -4.34
CA PRO A 69 12.83 0.65 -5.27
C PRO A 69 12.87 -0.38 -6.41
N VAL A 70 12.41 -1.61 -6.16
CA VAL A 70 12.34 -2.66 -7.18
C VAL A 70 11.25 -2.35 -8.20
N VAL A 71 10.08 -1.88 -7.74
CA VAL A 71 8.98 -1.44 -8.62
C VAL A 71 9.44 -0.25 -9.46
N GLU A 72 10.00 0.78 -8.84
CA GLU A 72 10.49 1.98 -9.53
C GLU A 72 11.60 1.65 -10.55
N SER A 73 12.52 0.74 -10.20
CA SER A 73 13.57 0.27 -11.11
C SER A 73 12.99 -0.43 -12.34
N ASN A 74 12.04 -1.35 -12.18
CA ASN A 74 11.42 -2.07 -13.31
C ASN A 74 10.65 -1.11 -14.23
N LEU A 75 9.92 -0.15 -13.64
CA LEU A 75 9.22 0.89 -14.41
C LEU A 75 10.20 1.80 -15.17
N LEU A 76 11.35 2.13 -14.57
CA LEU A 76 12.40 2.90 -15.22
C LEU A 76 13.04 2.13 -16.38
N SER A 77 13.38 0.85 -16.18
CA SER A 77 13.91 -0.02 -17.23
C SER A 77 12.95 -0.14 -18.42
N CYS A 78 11.64 -0.20 -18.18
CA CYS A 78 10.65 -0.14 -19.26
C CYS A 78 10.68 1.19 -20.02
N ARG A 79 10.78 2.34 -19.32
CA ARG A 79 10.86 3.64 -20.00
C ARG A 79 12.09 3.75 -20.89
N GLN A 80 13.22 3.23 -20.40
CA GLN A 80 14.46 3.17 -21.18
C GLN A 80 14.30 2.28 -22.42
N TYR A 81 13.58 1.15 -22.31
CA TYR A 81 13.28 0.29 -23.44
C TYR A 81 12.46 0.99 -24.52
N VAL A 82 11.35 1.63 -24.14
CA VAL A 82 10.48 2.37 -25.08
C VAL A 82 11.24 3.51 -25.75
N ALA A 83 12.12 4.19 -25.02
CA ALA A 83 12.96 5.26 -25.57
C ALA A 83 14.07 4.74 -26.50
N SER A 84 14.46 3.47 -26.37
CA SER A 84 15.48 2.83 -27.21
C SER A 84 14.94 2.25 -28.52
N GLU A 85 13.62 2.19 -28.69
CA GLU A 85 12.98 1.76 -29.92
C GLU A 85 13.12 2.87 -30.98
N PRO A 86 13.87 2.67 -32.08
CA PRO A 86 14.01 3.70 -33.10
C PRO A 86 12.63 4.03 -33.69
N PRO A 87 12.32 5.30 -34.00
CA PRO A 87 11.15 5.61 -34.80
C PRO A 87 11.30 4.86 -36.12
N VAL A 88 10.34 3.99 -36.42
CA VAL A 88 10.26 3.28 -37.71
C VAL A 88 10.28 4.34 -38.81
N SER A 89 11.45 4.58 -39.38
CA SER A 89 11.62 5.45 -40.53
C SER A 89 11.04 4.69 -41.71
N ASP A 90 9.89 5.18 -42.17
CA ASP A 90 9.26 4.81 -43.43
C ASP A 90 10.26 5.05 -44.58
N GLY A 91 11.01 4.00 -44.91
CA GLY A 91 12.10 4.00 -45.87
C GLY A 91 11.89 2.87 -46.86
N SER A 92 10.91 3.07 -47.74
CA SER A 92 10.80 2.60 -49.12
C SER A 92 11.84 1.59 -49.64
N ASP A 93 11.30 0.51 -50.24
CA ASP A 93 11.70 -0.10 -51.52
C ASP A 93 13.08 -0.81 -51.59
N SER A 94 13.10 -2.13 -51.40
CA SER A 94 14.05 -3.02 -52.08
C SER A 94 13.60 -4.48 -52.04
N GLU A 95 13.26 -4.96 -53.22
CA GLU A 95 13.12 -6.36 -53.62
C GLU A 95 14.33 -7.21 -53.21
N ALA A 96 14.19 -8.18 -52.29
CA ALA A 96 15.09 -9.35 -52.16
C ALA A 96 14.56 -10.44 -51.20
N LEU A 97 13.69 -11.29 -51.74
CA LEU A 97 13.66 -12.77 -51.67
C LEU A 97 14.33 -13.49 -50.46
N ASP A 98 13.51 -14.28 -49.76
CA ASP A 98 13.79 -15.44 -48.87
C ASP A 98 14.45 -15.22 -47.49
N GLY A 99 15.12 -14.08 -47.27
CA GLY A 99 15.62 -13.68 -45.94
C GLY A 99 14.59 -12.96 -45.05
N ASP A 100 13.57 -12.40 -45.68
CA ASP A 100 12.61 -11.46 -45.09
C ASP A 100 11.67 -12.13 -44.08
N SER A 101 11.23 -13.37 -44.36
CA SER A 101 10.27 -14.09 -43.49
C SER A 101 10.80 -14.32 -42.05
N ARG A 102 12.09 -14.63 -41.88
CA ARG A 102 12.68 -14.81 -40.54
C ARG A 102 12.94 -13.49 -39.82
N TYR A 103 13.23 -12.43 -40.56
CA TYR A 103 13.50 -11.12 -40.00
C TYR A 103 12.20 -10.43 -39.57
N LEU A 104 11.17 -10.47 -40.43
CA LEU A 104 9.80 -10.07 -40.12
C LEU A 104 9.28 -10.79 -38.87
N SER A 105 9.54 -12.11 -38.74
CA SER A 105 9.13 -12.87 -37.56
C SER A 105 9.84 -12.42 -36.26
N ALA A 106 11.12 -12.07 -36.31
CA ALA A 106 11.87 -11.58 -35.15
C ALA A 106 11.44 -10.17 -34.74
N GLU A 107 11.14 -9.32 -35.72
CA GLU A 107 10.63 -7.97 -35.50
C GLU A 107 9.21 -8.00 -34.93
N GLU A 108 8.35 -8.90 -35.42
CA GLU A 108 7.01 -9.10 -34.88
C GLU A 108 7.03 -9.64 -33.44
N GLN A 109 7.95 -10.56 -33.13
CA GLN A 109 8.20 -11.01 -31.76
C GLN A 109 8.68 -9.88 -30.84
N SER A 110 9.58 -9.01 -31.32
CA SER A 110 10.03 -7.84 -30.58
C SER A 110 8.87 -6.90 -30.28
N ARG A 111 8.01 -6.62 -31.27
CA ARG A 111 6.84 -5.75 -31.08
C ARG A 111 5.83 -6.32 -30.11
N GLU A 112 5.59 -7.64 -30.14
CA GLU A 112 4.69 -8.29 -29.19
C GLU A 112 5.26 -8.31 -27.77
N LEU A 113 6.58 -8.46 -27.64
CA LEU A 113 7.28 -8.32 -26.36
C LEU A 113 7.11 -6.90 -25.81
N THR A 114 7.30 -5.87 -26.64
CA THR A 114 7.03 -4.47 -26.25
C THR A 114 5.59 -4.27 -25.78
N ARG A 115 4.60 -4.74 -26.54
CA ARG A 115 3.18 -4.65 -26.14
C ARG A 115 2.90 -5.38 -24.83
N SER A 116 3.55 -6.51 -24.59
CA SER A 116 3.39 -7.29 -23.36
C SER A 116 3.98 -6.57 -22.16
N ILE A 117 5.19 -6.02 -22.29
CA ILE A 117 5.86 -5.23 -21.25
C ILE A 117 5.02 -3.99 -20.91
N LEU A 118 4.55 -3.24 -21.91
CA LEU A 118 3.71 -2.06 -21.70
C LEU A 118 2.41 -2.39 -20.97
N ARG A 119 1.77 -3.50 -21.32
CA ARG A 119 0.56 -3.99 -20.63
C ARG A 119 0.85 -4.34 -19.17
N GLU A 120 1.92 -5.09 -18.91
CA GLU A 120 2.29 -5.47 -17.53
C GLU A 120 2.72 -4.25 -16.69
N VAL A 121 3.37 -3.26 -17.30
CA VAL A 121 3.70 -1.99 -16.61
C VAL A 121 2.46 -1.24 -16.19
N GLY A 122 1.48 -1.09 -17.09
CA GLY A 122 0.20 -0.44 -16.77
C GLY A 122 -0.51 -1.17 -15.62
N LYS A 123 -0.58 -2.49 -15.71
CA LYS A 123 -1.19 -3.35 -14.68
C LYS A 123 -0.46 -3.25 -13.33
N LEU A 124 0.88 -3.37 -13.33
CA LEU A 124 1.67 -3.27 -12.10
C LEU A 124 1.50 -1.89 -11.46
N SER A 125 1.54 -0.82 -12.25
CA SER A 125 1.37 0.55 -11.76
C SER A 125 0.00 0.75 -11.12
N GLU A 126 -1.07 0.30 -11.78
CA GLU A 126 -2.44 0.41 -11.24
C GLU A 126 -2.58 -0.39 -9.93
N GLN A 127 -2.15 -1.65 -9.92
CA GLN A 127 -2.22 -2.50 -8.74
C GLN A 127 -1.38 -1.96 -7.59
N TRP A 128 -0.18 -1.44 -7.87
CA TRP A 128 0.69 -0.83 -6.86
C TRP A 128 0.05 0.40 -6.24
N ASN A 129 -0.46 1.33 -7.05
CA ASN A 129 -1.12 2.54 -6.53
C ASN A 129 -2.37 2.20 -5.71
N SER A 130 -3.21 1.28 -6.22
CA SER A 130 -4.38 0.80 -5.49
C SER A 130 -4.00 0.19 -4.14
N LEU A 131 -2.93 -0.60 -4.08
CA LEU A 131 -2.43 -1.18 -2.83
C LEU A 131 -1.99 -0.11 -1.83
N ILE A 132 -1.27 0.92 -2.30
CA ILE A 132 -0.83 2.05 -1.47
C ILE A 132 -2.04 2.81 -0.93
N ASP A 133 -2.98 3.16 -1.79
CA ASP A 133 -4.21 3.88 -1.41
C ASP A 133 -5.01 3.10 -0.37
N ARG A 134 -5.21 1.79 -0.59
CA ARG A 134 -5.91 0.94 0.38
C ARG A 134 -5.16 0.85 1.70
N SER A 135 -3.83 0.80 1.66
CA SER A 135 -3.00 0.77 2.86
C SER A 135 -3.11 2.07 3.65
N ASP A 136 -3.20 3.22 2.98
CA ASP A 136 -3.35 4.52 3.62
C ASP A 136 -4.78 4.72 4.17
N HIS A 137 -5.82 4.24 3.46
CA HIS A 137 -7.18 4.18 4.00
C HIS A 137 -7.26 3.33 5.27
N TRP A 138 -6.57 2.18 5.31
CA TRP A 138 -6.54 1.36 6.52
C TRP A 138 -5.88 2.10 7.68
N LYS A 139 -4.77 2.81 7.43
CA LYS A 139 -4.11 3.67 8.43
C LYS A 139 -5.07 4.71 8.99
N HIS A 140 -5.76 5.44 8.11
CA HIS A 140 -6.66 6.51 8.50
C HIS A 140 -7.78 6.00 9.41
N ARG A 141 -8.38 4.85 9.06
CA ARG A 141 -9.38 4.20 9.91
C ARG A 141 -8.80 3.85 11.30
N LEU A 142 -7.60 3.29 11.37
CA LEU A 142 -6.95 2.98 12.66
C LEU A 142 -6.71 4.25 13.50
N ASP A 143 -6.26 5.34 12.87
CA ASP A 143 -6.00 6.62 13.53
C ASP A 143 -7.31 7.26 14.07
N GLU A 144 -8.42 7.16 13.33
CA GLU A 144 -9.75 7.60 13.79
C GLU A 144 -10.18 6.83 15.06
N TYR A 145 -10.09 5.50 15.05
CA TYR A 145 -10.45 4.69 16.23
C TYR A 145 -9.55 4.96 17.44
N MET A 146 -8.25 5.17 17.23
CA MET A 146 -7.34 5.57 18.31
C MET A 146 -7.80 6.89 18.92
N THR A 147 -8.14 7.87 18.09
CA THR A 147 -8.61 9.19 18.55
C THR A 147 -9.91 9.08 19.35
N GLU A 148 -10.91 8.35 18.83
CA GLU A 148 -12.16 8.09 19.54
C GLU A 148 -11.94 7.39 20.89
N SER A 149 -11.03 6.42 20.95
CA SER A 149 -10.73 5.67 22.17
C SER A 149 -10.13 6.57 23.27
N TYR A 150 -9.25 7.51 22.89
CA TYR A 150 -8.68 8.49 23.83
C TYR A 150 -9.73 9.49 24.32
N GLU A 151 -10.61 9.96 23.43
CA GLU A 151 -11.69 10.87 23.78
C GLU A 151 -12.69 10.23 24.75
N GLU A 152 -13.04 8.96 24.54
CA GLU A 152 -13.89 8.21 25.46
C GLU A 152 -13.26 8.07 26.85
N GLU A 153 -11.94 7.80 26.91
CA GLU A 153 -11.23 7.63 28.16
C GLU A 153 -11.12 8.95 28.94
N GLU A 154 -10.85 10.05 28.24
CA GLU A 154 -10.93 11.42 28.76
C GLU A 154 -12.35 11.75 29.28
N ARG A 155 -13.40 11.36 28.54
CA ARG A 155 -14.78 11.57 28.94
C ARG A 155 -15.13 10.76 30.18
N LYS A 156 -14.65 9.51 30.29
CA LYS A 156 -14.79 8.67 31.50
C LYS A 156 -14.08 9.30 32.69
N LYS A 157 -12.85 9.80 32.50
CA LYS A 157 -12.10 10.52 33.54
C LYS A 157 -12.85 11.78 34.00
N ARG A 158 -13.39 12.57 33.07
CA ARG A 158 -14.24 13.74 33.38
C ARG A 158 -15.51 13.34 34.14
N TYR A 159 -16.16 12.25 33.75
CA TYR A 159 -17.37 11.75 34.42
C TYR A 159 -17.07 11.31 35.86
N ILE A 160 -16.04 10.48 36.05
CA ILE A 160 -15.59 10.03 37.38
C ILE A 160 -15.16 11.24 38.23
N PHE A 161 -14.43 12.19 37.65
CA PHE A 161 -14.04 13.42 38.35
C PHE A 161 -15.26 14.23 38.80
N CYS A 162 -16.25 14.43 37.93
CA CYS A 162 -17.51 15.08 38.29
C CYS A 162 -18.26 14.33 39.38
N GLU A 163 -18.31 13.00 39.32
CA GLU A 163 -18.98 12.15 40.31
C GLU A 163 -18.29 12.23 41.69
N VAL A 164 -16.96 12.15 41.72
CA VAL A 164 -16.17 12.31 42.96
C VAL A 164 -16.34 13.72 43.55
N VAL A 165 -16.30 14.76 42.72
CA VAL A 165 -16.51 16.15 43.17
C VAL A 165 -17.94 16.34 43.68
N PHE A 166 -18.94 15.75 43.01
CA PHE A 166 -20.34 15.80 43.43
C PHE A 166 -20.54 15.09 44.78
N ILE A 167 -20.01 13.88 44.94
CA ILE A 167 -20.06 13.11 46.19
C ILE A 167 -19.36 13.85 47.33
N SER A 168 -18.20 14.45 47.08
CA SER A 168 -17.45 15.21 48.08
C SER A 168 -18.22 16.45 48.56
N LYS A 169 -18.87 17.20 47.65
CA LYS A 169 -19.68 18.37 48.03
C LYS A 169 -20.91 17.96 48.84
N ASN A 170 -21.60 16.91 48.42
CA ASN A 170 -22.79 16.40 49.12
C ASN A 170 -22.44 15.89 50.53
N THR A 171 -21.28 15.22 50.68
CA THR A 171 -20.78 14.77 51.99
C THR A 171 -20.47 15.94 52.92
N HIS A 172 -19.83 16.99 52.40
CA HIS A 172 -19.52 18.19 53.19
C HIS A 172 -20.80 18.91 53.65
N GLU A 173 -21.79 19.03 52.77
CA GLU A 173 -23.09 19.63 53.08
C GLU A 173 -23.88 18.82 54.12
N SER A 174 -23.87 17.48 54.03
CA SER A 174 -24.43 16.60 55.05
C SER A 174 -23.74 16.77 56.42
N GLN A 175 -22.41 16.89 56.47
CA GLN A 175 -21.69 17.09 57.73
C GLN A 175 -22.02 18.44 58.40
N TYR A 176 -22.14 19.52 57.62
CA TYR A 176 -22.58 20.83 58.15
C TYR A 176 -24.01 20.79 58.70
N LYS A 177 -24.91 20.05 58.05
CA LYS A 177 -26.31 19.93 58.50
C LYS A 177 -26.44 19.14 59.80
N VAL A 178 -25.62 18.10 59.99
CA VAL A 178 -25.55 17.32 61.24
C VAL A 178 -24.98 18.16 62.39
N MET A 179 -23.91 18.92 62.14
CA MET A 179 -23.32 19.82 63.14
C MET A 179 -24.30 20.94 63.53
N SER A 180 -24.90 21.64 62.56
CA SER A 180 -25.86 22.72 62.80
C SER A 180 -27.10 22.26 63.58
N GLY A 181 -27.63 21.05 63.29
CA GLY A 181 -28.74 20.46 64.04
C GLY A 181 -28.40 20.09 65.49
N ALA A 182 -27.12 19.82 65.79
CA ALA A 182 -26.66 19.55 67.16
C ALA A 182 -26.50 20.84 67.99
N TYR A 183 -26.09 21.96 67.37
CA TYR A 183 -25.97 23.25 68.05
C TYR A 183 -27.32 23.90 68.40
N HIS A 184 -28.40 23.52 67.72
CA HIS A 184 -29.73 24.10 67.95
C HIS A 184 -30.56 23.37 69.03
N LYS A 185 -30.00 22.33 69.67
CA LYS A 185 -30.63 21.48 70.70
C LYS A 185 -30.07 21.68 72.13
N LEU A 186 -29.18 22.64 72.33
CA LEU A 186 -28.72 23.14 73.63
C LEU A 186 -29.40 24.47 73.93
#